data_AF-A0A1G1T429-F1
#
_entry.id   AF-A0A1G1T429-F1
#
_cell.length_a   1.000
_cell.length_b   1.000
_cell.length_c   1.000
_cell.angle_alpha   90.00
_cell.angle_beta   90.00
_cell.angle_gamma   90.00
#
_symmetry.space_group_name_H-M   'P 1'
#
loop_
_entity.id
_entity.type
_entity.pdbx_description
1 polymer ?
#
loop_
_entity_poly.entity_id
_entity_poly.type
_entity_poly.pdbx_seq_one_letter_code
_entity_poly.pdbx_strand_id
1 'polypeptide(L)'
;MPQDLAYSFDDEVATKFCYDLDNKRLEIHFTRCWENATQQHLEGPCYLLIHQWTDARCQNASHRQGNVPPPKFFPLEDSMGIISMIHFFEWTKEQLELVVNTIDDRYLLLQFINPSVEVVR
;
A
#
# COMPACT_ATOMS: atom_id res chain seq x y z
N MET A 1 1.09 10.97 -17.19
CA MET A 1 0.14 10.50 -16.17
C MET A 1 0.83 9.38 -15.43
N PRO A 2 0.66 9.26 -14.11
CA PRO A 2 1.10 8.05 -13.42
C PRO A 2 0.38 6.85 -14.05
N GLN A 3 0.94 5.67 -13.93
CA GLN A 3 0.33 4.46 -14.45
C GLN A 3 -0.99 4.26 -13.71
N ASP A 4 -2.11 4.60 -14.35
CA ASP A 4 -3.43 4.35 -13.79
C ASP A 4 -3.55 2.84 -13.62
N LEU A 5 -3.44 2.37 -12.37
CA LEU A 5 -3.68 0.98 -12.07
C LEU A 5 -5.07 0.64 -12.63
N ALA A 6 -5.16 -0.45 -13.38
CA ALA A 6 -6.43 -0.89 -13.95
C ALA A 6 -7.47 -1.23 -12.86
N TYR A 7 -7.01 -1.36 -11.60
CA TYR A 7 -7.82 -1.76 -10.46
C TYR A 7 -7.62 -0.84 -9.25
N SER A 8 -8.67 -0.68 -8.44
CA SER A 8 -8.63 -0.05 -7.12
C SER A 8 -9.06 -1.05 -6.03
N PHE A 9 -8.54 -0.84 -4.83
CA PHE A 9 -8.83 -1.60 -3.61
C PHE A 9 -9.29 -0.70 -2.47
N ASP A 10 -9.76 0.51 -2.80
CA ASP A 10 -10.17 1.49 -1.80
C ASP A 10 -11.27 0.90 -0.89
N ASP A 11 -11.07 1.02 0.41
CA ASP A 11 -11.95 0.51 1.47
C ASP A 11 -12.17 -1.02 1.49
N GLU A 12 -11.39 -1.79 0.73
CA GLU A 12 -11.41 -3.25 0.79
C GLU A 12 -10.57 -3.78 1.96
N VAL A 13 -11.14 -4.72 2.71
CA VAL A 13 -10.46 -5.36 3.84
C VAL A 13 -9.51 -6.44 3.32
N ALA A 14 -8.25 -6.33 3.69
CA ALA A 14 -7.23 -7.33 3.39
C ALA A 14 -7.54 -8.64 4.14
N THR A 15 -7.53 -9.74 3.40
CA THR A 15 -7.75 -11.10 3.93
C THR A 15 -6.45 -11.84 4.23
N LYS A 16 -5.35 -11.42 3.61
CA LYS A 16 -4.02 -11.94 3.86
C LYS A 16 -2.98 -10.88 3.52
N PHE A 17 -1.94 -10.82 4.33
CA PHE A 17 -0.79 -9.95 4.14
C PHE A 17 0.48 -10.80 4.12
N CYS A 18 1.34 -10.60 3.12
CA CYS A 18 2.64 -11.27 3.04
C CYS A 18 3.73 -10.26 2.78
N TYR A 19 4.80 -10.35 3.56
CA TYR A 19 5.95 -9.50 3.40
C TYR A 19 7.23 -10.33 3.45
N ASP A 20 8.04 -10.18 2.42
CA ASP A 20 9.34 -10.81 2.27
C ASP A 20 10.35 -9.70 1.97
N LEU A 21 11.10 -9.32 3.00
CA LEU A 21 12.09 -8.25 2.92
C LEU A 21 13.27 -8.64 2.02
N ASP A 22 13.74 -9.89 2.13
CA ASP A 22 14.92 -10.37 1.40
C ASP A 22 14.69 -10.34 -0.11
N ASN A 23 13.48 -10.74 -0.54
CA ASN A 23 13.08 -10.70 -1.94
C ASN A 23 12.41 -9.38 -2.36
N LYS A 24 12.31 -8.42 -1.44
CA LYS A 24 11.64 -7.12 -1.65
C LYS A 24 10.27 -7.31 -2.29
N ARG A 25 9.40 -8.04 -1.60
CA ARG A 25 8.08 -8.44 -2.06
C ARG A 25 7.05 -8.21 -0.97
N LEU A 26 5.96 -7.54 -1.34
CA LEU A 26 4.82 -7.28 -0.47
C LEU A 26 3.53 -7.64 -1.21
N GLU A 27 2.68 -8.43 -0.58
CA GLU A 27 1.38 -8.85 -1.12
C GLU A 27 0.26 -8.48 -0.14
N ILE A 28 -0.80 -7.87 -0.67
CA ILE A 28 -2.03 -7.57 0.07
C ILE A 28 -3.18 -8.22 -0.67
N HIS A 29 -3.81 -9.23 -0.06
CA HIS A 29 -4.83 -10.07 -0.67
C HIS A 29 -6.23 -9.61 -0.28
N PHE A 30 -7.15 -9.65 -1.24
CA PHE A 30 -8.54 -9.21 -1.12
C PHE A 30 -9.47 -10.25 -1.76
N THR A 31 -10.78 -10.14 -1.49
CA THR A 31 -11.81 -11.00 -2.08
C THR A 31 -12.48 -10.40 -3.30
N ARG A 32 -12.17 -9.15 -3.62
CA ARG A 32 -12.69 -8.40 -4.76
C ARG A 32 -11.83 -7.16 -4.99
N CYS A 33 -11.96 -6.56 -6.16
CA CYS A 33 -11.43 -5.22 -6.44
C CYS A 33 -12.32 -4.49 -7.46
N TRP A 34 -12.13 -3.19 -7.58
CA TRP A 34 -12.82 -2.35 -8.56
C TRP A 34 -12.02 -2.28 -9.86
N GLU A 35 -12.62 -2.58 -11.01
CA GLU A 35 -11.97 -2.41 -12.31
C GLU A 35 -12.29 -1.04 -12.92
N ASN A 36 -11.27 -0.22 -13.13
CA ASN A 36 -11.42 1.17 -13.59
C ASN A 36 -11.93 1.28 -15.04
N ALA A 37 -11.59 0.32 -15.91
CA ALA A 37 -12.01 0.36 -17.31
C ALA A 37 -13.52 0.09 -17.48
N THR A 38 -14.06 -0.85 -16.72
CA THR A 38 -15.47 -1.26 -16.79
C THR A 38 -16.34 -0.61 -15.71
N GLN A 39 -15.72 0.01 -14.69
CA GLN A 39 -16.38 0.62 -13.55
C GLN A 39 -17.27 -0.39 -12.80
N GLN A 40 -16.71 -1.56 -12.48
CA GLN A 40 -17.42 -2.66 -11.82
C GLN A 40 -16.59 -3.29 -10.71
N HIS A 41 -17.29 -3.79 -9.68
CA HIS A 41 -16.69 -4.70 -8.72
C HIS A 41 -16.54 -6.08 -9.35
N LEU A 42 -15.32 -6.59 -9.31
CA LEU A 42 -14.99 -7.93 -9.76
C LEU A 42 -14.74 -8.81 -8.54
N GLU A 43 -15.70 -9.68 -8.27
CA GLU A 43 -15.62 -10.68 -7.19
C GLU A 43 -14.55 -11.75 -7.49
N GLY A 44 -13.98 -12.32 -6.43
CA GLY A 44 -12.99 -13.39 -6.49
C GLY A 44 -11.62 -12.98 -5.93
N PRO A 45 -10.79 -13.96 -5.51
CA PRO A 45 -9.49 -13.69 -4.92
C PRO A 45 -8.63 -12.81 -5.83
N CYS A 46 -8.01 -11.79 -5.25
CA CYS A 46 -7.03 -10.97 -5.95
C CYS A 46 -6.02 -10.40 -4.96
N TYR A 47 -4.87 -9.93 -5.44
CA TYR A 47 -3.91 -9.27 -4.58
C TYR A 47 -3.15 -8.16 -5.29
N LEU A 48 -2.80 -7.13 -4.51
CA LEU A 48 -1.83 -6.11 -4.89
C LEU A 48 -0.44 -6.64 -4.57
N LEU A 49 0.42 -6.68 -5.59
CA LEU A 49 1.82 -7.06 -5.48
C LEU A 49 2.69 -5.81 -5.67
N ILE A 50 3.44 -5.45 -4.64
CA ILE A 50 4.50 -4.45 -4.73
C ILE A 50 5.82 -5.20 -4.61
N HIS A 51 6.75 -4.98 -5.53
CA HIS A 51 8.02 -5.70 -5.54
C HIS A 51 9.16 -4.94 -6.20
N GLN A 52 10.39 -5.48 -6.08
CA GLN A 52 11.58 -4.97 -6.75
C GLN A 52 11.93 -3.50 -6.46
N TRP A 53 11.45 -2.94 -5.36
CA TRP A 53 11.75 -1.55 -4.99
C TRP A 53 13.24 -1.35 -4.67
N THR A 54 13.75 -0.15 -4.90
CA THR A 54 15.14 0.19 -4.53
C THR A 54 15.26 0.50 -3.04
N ASP A 55 14.30 1.25 -2.49
CA ASP A 55 14.22 1.64 -1.08
C ASP A 55 12.74 1.68 -0.64
N ALA A 56 12.47 1.40 0.63
CA ALA A 56 11.11 1.46 1.17
C ALA A 56 11.10 2.00 2.60
N ARG A 57 10.14 2.88 2.90
CA ARG A 57 10.05 3.60 4.16
C ARG A 57 8.61 3.68 4.66
N CYS A 58 8.44 3.89 5.95
CA CYS A 58 7.14 4.14 6.56
C CYS A 58 7.17 5.30 7.56
N GLN A 59 6.01 5.93 7.72
CA GLN A 59 5.78 7.03 8.64
C GLN A 59 4.38 6.90 9.23
N ASN A 60 4.18 7.26 10.50
CA ASN A 60 2.82 7.45 11.01
C ASN A 60 2.14 8.60 10.26
N ALA A 61 0.96 8.33 9.70
CA ALA A 61 0.09 9.31 9.06
C ALA A 61 -0.82 10.02 10.09
N SER A 62 -0.96 9.45 11.29
CA SER A 62 -1.58 10.11 12.44
C SER A 62 -0.76 11.34 12.85
N HIS A 63 -1.41 12.51 12.96
CA HIS A 63 -0.89 13.82 13.42
C HIS A 63 -0.43 14.82 12.35
N ARG A 64 -1.40 15.53 11.76
CA ARG A 64 -1.30 16.97 11.42
C ARG A 64 -2.09 17.84 12.41
N GLN A 65 -2.05 17.55 13.71
CA GLN A 65 -2.61 18.43 14.74
C GLN A 65 -1.64 18.58 15.92
N GLY A 66 -1.22 19.82 16.18
CA GLY A 66 -0.38 20.22 17.33
C GLY A 66 1.13 20.30 17.05
N ASN A 67 1.87 20.73 18.08
CA ASN A 67 3.35 20.88 18.14
C ASN A 67 4.08 19.51 18.10
N VAL A 68 3.74 18.66 17.14
CA VAL A 68 4.41 17.39 16.90
C VAL A 68 5.62 17.65 16.00
N PRO A 69 6.81 17.13 16.32
CA PRO A 69 7.97 17.24 15.44
C PRO A 69 7.63 16.74 14.03
N PRO A 70 8.28 17.26 12.98
CA PRO A 70 8.02 16.86 11.61
C PRO A 70 8.11 15.33 11.53
N PRO A 71 7.13 14.69 10.90
CA PRO A 71 7.06 13.25 10.96
C PRO A 71 8.26 12.67 10.20
N LYS A 72 8.92 11.70 10.82
CA LYS A 72 10.14 11.08 10.31
C LYS A 72 9.79 9.78 9.61
N PHE A 73 10.38 9.59 8.44
CA PHE A 73 10.39 8.29 7.77
C PHE A 73 11.41 7.38 8.44
N PHE A 74 11.01 6.14 8.64
CA PHE A 74 11.84 5.03 9.09
C PHE A 74 11.93 3.98 7.98
N PRO A 75 12.97 3.14 7.95
CA PRO A 75 12.95 1.92 7.13
C PRO A 75 11.63 1.17 7.29
N LEU A 76 11.12 0.57 6.22
CA LEU A 76 9.82 -0.11 6.24
C LEU A 76 9.80 -1.21 7.31
N GLU A 77 10.87 -1.99 7.40
CA GLU A 77 11.05 -3.12 8.30
C GLU A 77 11.00 -2.76 9.80
N ASP A 78 11.31 -1.52 10.16
CA ASP A 78 11.41 -1.11 11.57
C ASP A 78 10.04 -0.86 12.21
N SER A 79 9.02 -0.58 11.40
CA SER A 79 7.75 -0.08 11.91
C SER A 79 6.53 -0.48 11.08
N MET A 80 6.70 -1.28 10.02
CA MET A 80 5.55 -1.81 9.28
C MET A 80 4.72 -2.76 10.15
N GLY A 81 3.40 -2.59 10.12
CA GLY A 81 2.43 -3.51 10.70
C GLY A 81 1.80 -4.43 9.66
N ILE A 82 0.93 -5.32 10.11
CA ILE A 82 0.07 -6.10 9.21
C ILE A 82 -0.99 -5.16 8.65
N ILE A 83 -0.96 -4.94 7.34
CA ILE A 83 -1.90 -4.06 6.63
C ILE A 83 -3.28 -4.71 6.63
N SER A 84 -4.28 -3.98 7.11
CA SER A 84 -5.69 -4.39 7.13
C SER A 84 -6.47 -3.80 5.96
N MET A 85 -6.06 -2.64 5.43
CA MET A 85 -6.80 -1.91 4.41
C MET A 85 -5.91 -0.85 3.76
N ILE A 86 -6.13 -0.62 2.46
CA ILE A 86 -5.53 0.50 1.73
C ILE A 86 -6.59 1.60 1.63
N HIS A 87 -6.26 2.80 2.09
CA HIS A 87 -7.16 3.95 2.00
C HIS A 87 -6.93 4.77 0.73
N PHE A 88 -5.68 4.81 0.31
CA PHE A 88 -5.26 5.65 -0.79
C PHE A 88 -3.89 5.19 -1.27
N PHE A 89 -3.64 5.32 -2.56
CA PHE A 89 -2.30 5.25 -3.12
C PHE A 89 -2.09 6.38 -4.13
N GLU A 90 -0.88 6.90 -4.19
CA GLU A 90 -0.47 7.90 -5.16
C GLU A 90 0.81 7.46 -5.85
N TRP A 91 0.88 7.70 -7.15
CA TRP A 91 2.01 7.33 -7.96
C TRP A 91 2.66 8.58 -8.56
N THR A 92 3.96 8.71 -8.39
CA THR A 92 4.81 9.68 -9.09
C THR A 92 5.77 8.94 -10.02
N LYS A 93 6.60 9.63 -10.81
CA LYS A 93 7.47 8.96 -11.80
C LYS A 93 8.33 7.82 -11.25
N GLU A 94 8.78 7.95 -10.00
CA GLU A 94 9.79 7.06 -9.40
C GLU A 94 9.37 6.55 -8.01
N GLN A 95 8.14 6.82 -7.59
CA GLN A 95 7.73 6.54 -6.22
C GLN A 95 6.25 6.26 -6.12
N LEU A 96 5.93 5.25 -5.33
CA LEU A 96 4.59 4.89 -4.89
C LEU A 96 4.44 5.27 -3.42
N GLU A 97 3.35 5.93 -3.09
CA GLU A 97 2.92 6.16 -1.72
C GLU A 97 1.61 5.43 -1.47
N LEU A 98 1.47 4.80 -0.30
CA LEU A 98 0.21 4.23 0.17
C LEU A 98 -0.12 4.75 1.56
N VAL A 99 -1.35 5.21 1.74
CA VAL A 99 -1.92 5.40 3.06
C VAL A 99 -2.68 4.14 3.42
N VAL A 100 -2.26 3.48 4.48
CA VAL A 100 -2.80 2.19 4.91
C VAL A 100 -3.23 2.24 6.36
N ASN A 101 -4.23 1.43 6.69
CA ASN A 101 -4.55 1.06 8.05
C ASN A 101 -3.94 -0.32 8.35
N THR A 102 -3.60 -0.54 9.61
CA THR A 102 -3.04 -1.79 10.11
C THR A 102 -3.98 -2.42 11.10
N ILE A 103 -3.87 -3.73 11.34
CA ILE A 103 -4.74 -4.45 12.27
C ILE A 103 -4.63 -3.96 13.73
N ASP A 104 -3.56 -3.24 14.07
CA ASP A 104 -3.35 -2.60 15.36
C ASP A 104 -3.71 -1.10 15.35
N ASP A 105 -4.63 -0.71 14.46
CA ASP A 105 -5.24 0.62 14.34
C ASP A 105 -4.27 1.77 14.10
N ARG A 106 -3.08 1.49 13.54
CA ARG A 106 -2.16 2.53 13.09
C ARG A 106 -2.45 2.93 11.65
N TYR A 107 -2.39 4.23 11.41
CA TYR A 107 -2.41 4.81 10.07
C TYR A 107 -0.98 5.09 9.64
N LEU A 108 -0.54 4.44 8.57
CA LEU A 108 0.82 4.56 8.05
C LEU A 108 0.81 5.12 6.64
N LEU A 109 1.76 6.00 6.36
CA LEU A 109 2.19 6.34 5.01
C LEU A 109 3.37 5.44 4.67
N LEU A 110 3.20 4.56 3.70
CA LEU A 110 4.26 3.73 3.13
C LEU A 110 4.77 4.39 1.86
N GLN A 111 6.09 4.37 1.66
CA GLN A 111 6.74 4.95 0.50
C GLN A 111 7.68 3.91 -0.10
N PHE A 112 7.53 3.64 -1.39
CA PHE A 112 8.37 2.72 -2.15
C PHE A 112 9.03 3.47 -3.30
N ILE A 113 10.35 3.37 -3.41
CA ILE A 113 11.13 4.01 -4.47
C ILE A 113 11.37 3.00 -5.59
N ASN A 114 11.06 3.40 -6.82
CA ASN A 114 11.12 2.60 -8.05
C ASN A 114 10.53 1.18 -7.92
N PRO A 115 9.30 1.01 -7.38
CA PRO A 115 8.70 -0.30 -7.28
C PRO A 115 8.14 -0.77 -8.63
N SER A 116 8.06 -2.08 -8.79
CA SER A 116 7.14 -2.73 -9.72
C SER A 116 5.83 -3.02 -8.98
N VAL A 117 4.70 -2.68 -9.58
CA VAL A 117 3.37 -2.95 -9.00
C VAL A 117 2.46 -3.65 -9.98
N GLU A 118 1.82 -4.71 -9.49
CA GLU A 118 0.94 -5.57 -10.25
C GLU A 118 -0.32 -5.88 -9.45
N VAL A 119 -1.41 -6.12 -10.16
CA VAL A 119 -2.63 -6.71 -9.60
C VAL A 119 -2.77 -8.09 -10.19
N VAL A 120 -2.81 -9.09 -9.32
CA VAL A 120 -2.98 -10.48 -9.71
C VAL A 120 -4.36 -10.94 -9.30
N ARG A 121 -5.06 -11.62 -10.20
CA ARG A 121 -6.41 -12.17 -10.03
C ARG A 121 -6.41 -13.65 -10.37
#